data_AF-A0A9E5RYD7-F1
#
_entry.id   AF-A0A9E5RYD7-F1
#
_cell.length_a   1.000
_cell.length_b   1.000
_cell.length_c   1.000
_cell.angle_alpha   90.00
_cell.angle_beta   90.00
_cell.angle_gamma   90.00
#
_symmetry.space_group_name_H-M   'P 1'
#
loop_
_entity.id
_entity.type
_entity.pdbx_description
1 polymer ?
#
loop_
_entity_poly.entity_id
_entity_poly.type
_entity_poly.pdbx_seq_one_letter_code
_entity_poly.pdbx_strand_id
1 'polypeptide(L)'
;MSTLTNLLHLPAVATLKGALLAGSLIVGVSPAWAGGGGPLQQSRYLEVREVQGNVTSQQQPVQVGDRVQARATAITTGEDSGTTLVLDNNTGTVAVAENTQLAVDQVSTTPTGGQQTELSLQEGELRANIQTLTNPESSFRVNTPAGVAGVRGTEFSIVVLPTGETRVTTFEGLVEVTAQGQTELIQPGYFSQLTPGQPPTEPRLAPEDTRLSLQFVTESGVERLQVTAIVPARSEVLLNQQP
;
A
#
# COMPACT_ATOMS: atom_id res chain seq x y z
N MET A 1 3.99 -90.86 -35.26
CA MET A 1 5.13 -90.50 -36.13
C MET A 1 5.71 -89.19 -35.65
N SER A 2 7.04 -89.16 -35.51
CA SER A 2 7.94 -88.00 -35.36
C SER A 2 8.00 -87.15 -34.08
N THR A 3 9.09 -87.42 -33.33
CA THR A 3 10.23 -86.52 -32.98
C THR A 3 10.07 -85.38 -31.97
N LEU A 4 10.66 -85.61 -30.78
CA LEU A 4 11.84 -84.92 -30.19
C LEU A 4 11.98 -83.39 -30.36
N THR A 5 12.22 -82.67 -29.25
CA THR A 5 13.53 -82.05 -28.88
C THR A 5 13.37 -80.92 -27.82
N ASN A 6 13.67 -81.26 -26.56
CA ASN A 6 14.64 -80.62 -25.64
C ASN A 6 14.53 -79.16 -25.10
N LEU A 7 14.81 -79.09 -23.79
CA LEU A 7 15.71 -78.17 -23.05
C LEU A 7 15.26 -76.73 -22.69
N LEU A 8 14.92 -76.49 -21.40
CA LEU A 8 15.82 -75.93 -20.35
C LEU A 8 15.09 -75.16 -19.23
N HIS A 9 15.27 -75.68 -18.01
CA HIS A 9 15.66 -74.98 -16.77
C HIS A 9 14.61 -74.26 -15.88
N LEU A 10 14.38 -74.91 -14.74
CA LEU A 10 13.95 -74.38 -13.43
C LEU A 10 15.06 -73.49 -12.81
N PRO A 11 14.80 -72.71 -11.74
CA PRO A 11 14.71 -73.30 -10.40
C PRO A 11 13.55 -72.77 -9.53
N ALA A 12 13.21 -73.59 -8.54
CA ALA A 12 12.37 -73.28 -7.40
C ALA A 12 13.24 -72.97 -6.16
N VAL A 13 12.56 -72.72 -5.02
CA VAL A 13 13.07 -72.66 -3.62
C VAL A 13 13.50 -71.23 -3.22
N ALA A 14 13.05 -70.60 -2.11
CA ALA A 14 12.85 -71.13 -0.76
C ALA A 14 11.74 -70.40 0.03
N THR A 15 11.02 -71.19 0.82
CA THR A 15 10.16 -70.80 1.95
C THR A 15 10.99 -70.51 3.21
N LEU A 16 10.54 -69.60 4.08
CA LEU A 16 10.78 -69.73 5.53
C LEU A 16 9.72 -69.01 6.38
N LYS A 17 9.44 -69.68 7.51
CA LYS A 17 8.28 -69.57 8.42
C LYS A 17 8.49 -68.50 9.51
N GLY A 18 7.39 -68.01 10.10
CA GLY A 18 7.37 -67.43 11.45
C GLY A 18 6.09 -66.61 11.69
N ALA A 19 5.03 -67.20 12.25
CA ALA A 19 4.75 -67.29 13.69
C ALA A 19 3.91 -66.09 14.21
N LEU A 20 2.64 -66.37 14.48
CA LEU A 20 1.70 -65.62 15.31
C LEU A 20 2.32 -65.28 16.67
N LEU A 21 2.02 -64.10 17.23
CA LEU A 21 1.67 -63.91 18.65
C LEU A 21 1.06 -62.51 18.89
N ALA A 22 0.15 -62.47 19.86
CA ALA A 22 -0.80 -61.43 20.18
C ALA A 22 -0.21 -60.16 20.83
N GLY A 23 -1.00 -59.08 20.83
CA GLY A 23 -1.14 -58.27 22.05
C GLY A 23 -1.07 -56.75 21.90
N SER A 24 -2.20 -56.13 22.24
CA SER A 24 -2.34 -54.77 22.80
C SER A 24 -2.48 -53.57 21.85
N LEU A 25 -3.74 -53.14 21.72
CA LEU A 25 -4.15 -51.79 21.39
C LEU A 25 -3.62 -50.84 22.49
N ILE A 26 -2.69 -49.95 22.16
CA ILE A 26 -2.45 -48.74 22.96
C ILE A 26 -3.15 -47.61 22.21
N VAL A 27 -4.36 -47.26 22.65
CA VAL A 27 -4.97 -45.96 22.32
C VAL A 27 -4.19 -44.95 23.15
N GLY A 28 -3.13 -44.40 22.56
CA GLY A 28 -2.44 -43.25 23.12
C GLY A 28 -3.40 -42.07 23.09
N VAL A 29 -4.02 -41.77 24.23
CA VAL A 29 -4.67 -40.47 24.44
C VAL A 29 -3.52 -39.48 24.60
N SER A 30 -3.06 -38.92 23.48
CA SER A 30 -2.15 -37.78 23.53
C SER A 30 -2.87 -36.67 24.30
N PRO A 31 -2.35 -36.20 25.45
CA PRO A 31 -2.90 -34.99 26.04
C PRO A 31 -2.71 -33.89 25.01
N ALA A 32 -3.83 -33.39 24.48
CA ALA A 32 -3.86 -32.14 23.75
C ALA A 32 -3.52 -31.05 24.77
N TRP A 33 -2.23 -30.76 24.92
CA TRP A 33 -1.82 -29.51 25.52
C TRP A 33 -2.42 -28.44 24.62
N ALA A 34 -3.47 -27.79 25.13
CA ALA A 34 -4.01 -26.58 24.58
C ALA A 34 -2.85 -25.58 24.55
N GLY A 35 -2.18 -25.51 23.39
CA GLY A 35 -1.28 -24.42 23.08
C GLY A 35 -2.11 -23.16 23.28
N GLY A 36 -1.75 -22.36 24.27
CA GLY A 36 -2.27 -21.02 24.41
C GLY A 36 -2.03 -20.32 23.10
N GLY A 37 -3.09 -20.20 22.28
CA GLY A 37 -3.12 -19.25 21.21
C GLY A 37 -2.96 -17.89 21.87
N GLY A 38 -1.73 -17.38 21.88
CA GLY A 38 -1.52 -15.95 22.07
C GLY A 38 -2.48 -15.22 21.13
N PRO A 39 -3.01 -14.05 21.52
CA PRO A 39 -3.96 -13.32 20.70
C PRO A 39 -3.41 -13.28 19.28
N LEU A 40 -4.19 -13.78 18.32
CA LEU A 40 -3.84 -13.72 16.91
C LEU A 40 -3.61 -12.25 16.61
N GLN A 41 -2.34 -11.85 16.52
CA GLN A 41 -1.98 -10.49 16.20
C GLN A 41 -2.46 -10.28 14.78
N GLN A 42 -3.63 -9.65 14.65
CA GLN A 42 -4.30 -9.48 13.37
C GLN A 42 -3.36 -8.67 12.49
N SER A 43 -2.76 -9.36 11.51
CA SER A 43 -1.81 -8.74 10.59
C SER A 43 -2.55 -7.64 9.84
N ARG A 44 -2.17 -6.39 10.08
CA ARG A 44 -2.71 -5.27 9.30
C ARG A 44 -2.13 -5.30 7.89
N TYR A 45 -2.85 -4.74 6.94
CA TYR A 45 -2.48 -4.74 5.53
C TYR A 45 -3.03 -3.48 4.85
N LEU A 46 -2.47 -3.18 3.68
CA LEU A 46 -3.11 -2.32 2.68
C LEU A 46 -3.70 -3.22 1.60
N GLU A 47 -4.96 -3.02 1.26
CA GLU A 47 -5.63 -3.73 0.16
C GLU A 47 -5.66 -2.84 -1.07
N VAL A 48 -5.29 -3.41 -2.21
CA VAL A 48 -5.35 -2.74 -3.50
C VAL A 48 -6.82 -2.69 -3.94
N ARG A 49 -7.38 -1.49 -4.01
CA ARG A 49 -8.79 -1.29 -4.38
C ARG A 49 -8.97 -0.99 -5.85
N GLU A 50 -8.03 -0.27 -6.42
CA GLU A 50 -8.06 0.18 -7.81
C GLU A 50 -6.66 0.08 -8.41
N VAL A 51 -6.59 -0.31 -9.68
CA VAL A 51 -5.35 -0.37 -10.46
C VAL A 51 -5.65 0.19 -11.84
N GLN A 52 -4.87 1.18 -12.26
CA GLN A 52 -4.86 1.74 -13.60
C GLN A 52 -3.45 1.64 -14.17
N GLY A 53 -3.34 1.18 -15.41
CA GLY A 53 -2.04 1.09 -16.10
C GLY A 53 -1.10 0.05 -15.51
N ASN A 54 0.19 0.34 -15.55
CA ASN A 54 1.26 -0.52 -15.07
C ASN A 54 1.58 -0.23 -13.60
N VAL A 55 1.06 -1.10 -12.72
CA VAL A 55 1.36 -1.08 -11.29
C VAL A 55 2.01 -2.40 -10.92
N THR A 56 3.21 -2.33 -10.33
CA THR A 56 3.98 -3.50 -9.95
C THR A 56 4.35 -3.47 -8.47
N SER A 57 4.47 -4.66 -7.89
CA SER A 57 5.02 -4.87 -6.56
C SER A 57 6.06 -5.97 -6.67
N GLN A 58 7.28 -5.72 -6.21
CA GLN A 58 8.40 -6.67 -6.33
C GLN A 58 8.59 -7.21 -7.77
N GLN A 59 8.38 -6.33 -8.77
CA GLN A 59 8.45 -6.66 -10.21
C GLN A 59 7.34 -7.59 -10.72
N GLN A 60 6.32 -7.90 -9.91
CA GLN A 60 5.10 -8.57 -10.38
C GLN A 60 3.95 -7.56 -10.53
N PRO A 61 3.08 -7.71 -11.55
CA PRO A 61 1.87 -6.89 -11.66
C PRO A 61 0.97 -7.06 -10.43
N VAL A 62 0.43 -5.93 -9.97
CA VAL A 62 -0.52 -5.87 -8.85
C VAL A 62 -1.95 -5.98 -9.38
N GLN A 63 -2.82 -6.69 -8.65
CA GLN A 63 -4.23 -6.85 -8.97
C GLN A 63 -5.12 -6.28 -7.85
N VAL A 64 -6.34 -5.90 -8.23
CA VAL A 64 -7.37 -5.51 -7.26
C VAL A 64 -7.65 -6.68 -6.32
N GLY A 65 -7.65 -6.40 -5.01
CA GLY A 65 -7.79 -7.38 -3.94
C GLY A 65 -6.46 -7.88 -3.38
N ASP A 66 -5.33 -7.56 -4.02
CA ASP A 66 -4.01 -7.88 -3.48
C ASP A 66 -3.81 -7.18 -2.14
N ARG A 67 -3.18 -7.91 -1.21
CA ARG A 67 -2.88 -7.40 0.13
C ARG A 67 -1.39 -7.19 0.30
N VAL A 68 -1.02 -5.94 0.48
CA VAL A 68 0.34 -5.53 0.77
C VAL A 68 0.53 -5.52 2.28
N GLN A 69 1.31 -6.48 2.77
CA GLN A 69 1.71 -6.58 4.17
C GLN A 69 3.07 -5.90 4.39
N ALA A 70 3.31 -5.48 5.64
CA ALA A 70 4.59 -4.94 6.06
C ALA A 70 5.72 -5.93 5.75
N ARG A 71 6.79 -5.45 5.08
CA ARG A 71 8.11 -6.09 4.84
C ARG A 71 8.90 -5.34 3.75
N ALA A 72 8.83 -4.01 3.71
CA ALA A 72 9.42 -3.20 2.64
C ALA A 72 8.90 -3.59 1.24
N THR A 73 7.62 -3.94 1.15
CA THR A 73 6.99 -4.20 -0.15
C THR A 73 6.91 -2.87 -0.90
N ALA A 74 7.66 -2.77 -2.00
CA ALA A 74 7.65 -1.60 -2.87
C ALA A 74 6.56 -1.75 -3.93
N ILE A 75 5.70 -0.74 -4.03
CA ILE A 75 4.72 -0.52 -5.08
C ILE A 75 5.30 0.53 -6.03
N THR A 76 5.33 0.22 -7.31
CA THR A 76 5.82 1.10 -8.37
C THR A 76 4.75 1.29 -9.42
N THR A 77 4.44 2.55 -9.72
CA THR A 77 3.52 2.95 -10.79
C THR A 77 4.32 3.54 -11.95
N GLY A 78 4.00 3.13 -13.18
CA GLY A 78 4.57 3.73 -14.40
C GLY A 78 3.86 5.02 -14.82
N GLU A 79 4.20 5.50 -16.03
CA GLU A 79 3.48 6.57 -16.72
C GLU A 79 2.01 6.18 -16.98
N ASP A 80 1.09 7.15 -16.91
CA ASP A 80 -0.37 6.96 -17.07
C ASP A 80 -0.96 5.86 -16.17
N SER A 81 -0.33 5.62 -15.03
CA SER A 81 -0.66 4.51 -14.12
C SER A 81 -0.96 5.02 -12.72
N GLY A 82 -1.71 4.26 -11.94
CA GLY A 82 -2.07 4.66 -10.58
C GLY A 82 -2.75 3.54 -9.81
N THR A 83 -2.77 3.66 -8.50
CA THR A 83 -3.47 2.68 -7.64
C THR A 83 -4.04 3.34 -6.40
N THR A 84 -5.17 2.84 -5.93
CA THR A 84 -5.75 3.23 -4.64
C THR A 84 -5.56 2.08 -3.67
N LEU A 85 -4.88 2.36 -2.57
CA LEU A 85 -4.68 1.43 -1.47
C LEU A 85 -5.61 1.79 -0.30
N VAL A 86 -6.22 0.80 0.31
CA VAL A 86 -7.12 0.99 1.46
C VAL A 86 -6.49 0.31 2.67
N LEU A 87 -6.33 1.04 3.77
CA LEU A 87 -5.88 0.47 5.02
C LEU A 87 -6.96 -0.47 5.58
N ASP A 88 -6.53 -1.53 6.26
CA ASP A 88 -7.42 -2.48 6.91
C ASP A 88 -8.54 -1.79 7.72
N ASN A 89 -9.71 -2.41 7.73
CA ASN A 89 -10.92 -1.87 8.35
C ASN A 89 -11.35 -0.49 7.80
N ASN A 90 -10.91 -0.15 6.59
CA ASN A 90 -11.28 1.08 5.89
C ASN A 90 -10.88 2.36 6.66
N THR A 91 -9.81 2.27 7.46
CA THR A 91 -9.32 3.33 8.36
C THR A 91 -8.58 4.46 7.64
N GLY A 92 -8.29 4.29 6.36
CA GLY A 92 -7.75 5.32 5.51
C GLY A 92 -7.58 4.84 4.08
N THR A 93 -7.42 5.78 3.16
CA THR A 93 -7.16 5.54 1.75
C THR A 93 -5.88 6.26 1.34
N VAL A 94 -5.05 5.62 0.52
CA VAL A 94 -3.83 6.18 -0.06
C VAL A 94 -3.92 5.99 -1.57
N ALA A 95 -4.19 7.08 -2.28
CA ALA A 95 -4.10 7.13 -3.73
C ALA A 95 -2.63 7.40 -4.11
N VAL A 96 -2.10 6.57 -5.00
CA VAL A 96 -0.74 6.60 -5.50
C VAL A 96 -0.81 6.99 -6.97
N ALA A 97 -0.18 8.10 -7.31
CA ALA A 97 -0.17 8.63 -8.67
C ALA A 97 0.80 7.85 -9.58
N GLU A 98 0.93 8.28 -10.82
CA GLU A 98 1.92 7.77 -11.77
C GLU A 98 3.35 8.06 -11.31
N ASN A 99 4.32 7.38 -11.92
CA ASN A 99 5.76 7.60 -11.69
C ASN A 99 6.14 7.63 -10.21
N THR A 100 5.54 6.73 -9.42
CA THR A 100 5.67 6.72 -7.97
C THR A 100 6.34 5.46 -7.46
N GLN A 101 7.26 5.61 -6.51
CA GLN A 101 7.89 4.53 -5.77
C GLN A 101 7.52 4.63 -4.29
N LEU A 102 6.60 3.77 -3.86
CA LEU A 102 6.07 3.73 -2.50
C LEU A 102 6.43 2.40 -1.82
N ALA A 103 7.15 2.43 -0.72
CA ALA A 103 7.39 1.26 0.11
C ALA A 103 6.46 1.23 1.33
N VAL A 104 5.98 0.03 1.66
CA VAL A 104 5.22 -0.25 2.88
C VAL A 104 6.17 -0.85 3.92
N ASP A 105 6.68 0.02 4.81
CA ASP A 105 7.67 -0.35 5.81
C ASP A 105 7.02 -1.04 7.00
N GLN A 106 5.95 -0.46 7.53
CA GLN A 106 5.24 -0.98 8.70
C GLN A 106 3.73 -0.82 8.57
N VAL A 107 3.01 -1.89 8.92
CA VAL A 107 1.56 -1.89 9.09
C VAL A 107 1.28 -2.90 10.20
N SER A 108 1.01 -2.40 11.41
CA SER A 108 0.91 -3.28 12.58
C SER A 108 -0.05 -2.73 13.63
N THR A 109 -0.52 -3.64 14.48
CA THR A 109 -1.30 -3.30 15.67
C THR A 109 -0.42 -3.50 16.91
N THR A 110 -0.38 -2.50 17.79
CA THR A 110 0.28 -2.61 19.09
C THR A 110 -0.51 -3.53 20.03
N PRO A 111 0.08 -4.03 21.12
CA PRO A 111 -0.64 -4.84 22.10
C PRO A 111 -1.86 -4.16 22.73
N THR A 112 -1.90 -2.82 22.75
CA THR A 112 -3.04 -2.04 23.27
C THR A 112 -4.10 -1.73 22.23
N GLY A 113 -3.94 -2.22 20.98
CA GLY A 113 -4.83 -1.94 19.86
C GLY A 113 -4.50 -0.67 19.08
N GLY A 114 -3.34 -0.05 19.31
CA GLY A 114 -2.85 1.09 18.54
C GLY A 114 -2.51 0.69 17.11
N GLN A 115 -2.90 1.51 16.15
CA GLN A 115 -2.72 1.27 14.71
C GLN A 115 -1.51 2.05 14.20
N GLN A 116 -0.45 1.34 13.81
CA GLN A 116 0.77 1.95 13.29
C GLN A 116 0.92 1.66 11.80
N THR A 117 1.15 2.71 11.03
CA THR A 117 1.41 2.65 9.59
C THR A 117 2.59 3.56 9.25
N GLU A 118 3.58 3.00 8.57
CA GLU A 118 4.76 3.70 8.09
C GLU A 118 4.99 3.36 6.62
N LEU A 119 5.03 4.41 5.81
CA LEU A 119 5.25 4.35 4.37
C LEU A 119 6.52 5.14 4.03
N SER A 120 7.22 4.75 2.97
CA SER A 120 8.33 5.52 2.41
C SER A 120 8.04 5.88 0.96
N LEU A 121 7.96 7.17 0.65
CA LEU A 121 7.78 7.70 -0.70
C LEU A 121 9.13 8.23 -1.21
N GLN A 122 9.73 7.51 -2.17
CA GLN A 122 11.04 7.87 -2.71
C GLN A 122 10.95 8.90 -3.83
N GLU A 123 9.95 8.77 -4.69
CA GLU A 123 9.63 9.69 -5.78
C GLU A 123 8.15 9.53 -6.15
N GLY A 124 7.58 10.56 -6.79
CA GLY A 124 6.20 10.58 -7.26
C GLY A 124 5.25 11.28 -6.31
N GLU A 125 3.98 10.89 -6.32
CA GLU A 125 2.92 11.55 -5.56
C GLU A 125 2.00 10.54 -4.87
N LEU A 126 1.62 10.87 -3.65
CA LEU A 126 0.50 10.23 -2.97
C LEU A 126 -0.47 11.27 -2.40
N ARG A 127 -1.75 10.92 -2.38
CA ARG A 127 -2.79 11.61 -1.63
C ARG A 127 -3.41 10.63 -0.65
N ALA A 128 -3.45 11.00 0.62
CA ALA A 128 -3.98 10.16 1.67
C ALA A 128 -5.10 10.86 2.43
N ASN A 129 -6.14 10.10 2.74
CA ASN A 129 -7.21 10.49 3.66
C ASN A 129 -7.23 9.44 4.79
N ILE A 130 -6.80 9.85 5.98
CA ILE A 130 -6.61 8.99 7.13
C ILE A 130 -7.64 9.38 8.19
N GLN A 131 -8.41 8.40 8.68
CA GLN A 131 -9.36 8.66 9.75
C GLN A 131 -8.65 9.11 11.03
N THR A 132 -9.38 9.83 11.87
CA THR A 132 -8.87 10.26 13.17
C THR A 132 -8.45 9.06 14.00
N LEU A 133 -7.16 8.98 14.30
CA LEU A 133 -6.61 7.97 15.18
C LEU A 133 -6.98 8.33 16.62
N THR A 134 -7.73 7.47 17.31
CA THR A 134 -8.21 7.72 18.68
C THR A 134 -7.28 7.13 19.74
N ASN A 135 -6.63 6.01 19.45
CA ASN A 135 -5.64 5.42 20.35
C ASN A 135 -4.34 6.27 20.38
N PRO A 136 -3.77 6.60 21.55
CA PRO A 136 -2.51 7.34 21.66
C PRO A 136 -1.30 6.64 21.00
N GLU A 137 -1.28 5.30 20.96
CA GLU A 137 -0.22 4.52 20.32
C GLU A 137 -0.37 4.39 18.81
N SER A 138 -1.48 4.88 18.24
CA SER A 138 -1.67 4.92 16.80
C SER A 138 -0.85 6.03 16.15
N SER A 139 -0.23 5.71 15.01
CA SER A 139 0.55 6.64 14.20
C SER A 139 0.40 6.33 12.72
N PHE A 140 0.42 7.38 11.90
CA PHE A 140 0.60 7.27 10.46
C PHE A 140 1.75 8.19 10.05
N ARG A 141 2.76 7.64 9.38
CA ARG A 141 3.95 8.38 8.95
C ARG A 141 4.28 8.08 7.50
N VAL A 142 4.73 9.12 6.79
CA VAL A 142 5.33 9.00 5.47
C VAL A 142 6.75 9.54 5.53
N ASN A 143 7.72 8.68 5.29
CA ASN A 143 9.12 9.04 5.13
C ASN A 143 9.39 9.45 3.68
N THR A 144 10.23 10.45 3.51
CA THR A 144 10.72 10.94 2.22
C THR A 144 12.22 11.16 2.31
N PRO A 145 12.95 11.30 1.19
CA PRO A 145 14.37 11.64 1.21
C PRO A 145 14.68 12.95 1.97
N ALA A 146 13.73 13.88 2.04
CA ALA A 146 13.91 15.17 2.69
C ALA A 146 13.46 15.22 4.16
N GLY A 147 12.65 14.28 4.63
CA GLY A 147 12.15 14.26 6.01
C GLY A 147 10.91 13.39 6.20
N VAL A 148 10.21 13.59 7.31
CA VAL A 148 9.08 12.75 7.72
C VAL A 148 7.82 13.59 7.89
N ALA A 149 6.72 13.13 7.33
CA ALA A 149 5.38 13.66 7.58
C ALA A 149 4.62 12.73 8.54
N GLY A 150 4.30 13.23 9.73
CA GLY A 150 3.46 12.58 10.73
C GLY A 150 2.04 13.13 10.67
N VAL A 151 1.06 12.25 10.65
CA VAL A 151 -0.35 12.65 10.52
C VAL A 151 -1.26 11.96 11.50
N ARG A 152 -2.31 12.69 11.90
CA ARG A 152 -3.35 12.18 12.79
C ARG A 152 -4.71 12.73 12.36
N GLY A 153 -5.47 11.93 11.62
CA GLY A 153 -6.80 12.33 11.14
C GLY A 153 -6.75 13.46 10.13
N THR A 154 -6.14 13.23 8.97
CA THR A 154 -5.89 14.27 7.96
C THR A 154 -6.21 13.81 6.55
N GLU A 155 -6.52 14.79 5.71
CA GLU A 155 -6.42 14.66 4.27
C GLU A 155 -5.25 15.51 3.78
N PHE A 156 -4.30 14.90 3.08
CA PHE A 156 -3.05 15.54 2.67
C PHE A 156 -2.48 14.91 1.40
N SER A 157 -1.60 15.61 0.72
CA SER A 157 -0.78 15.07 -0.37
C SER A 157 0.70 15.32 -0.11
N ILE A 158 1.51 14.41 -0.65
CA ILE A 158 2.97 14.52 -0.67
C ILE A 158 3.43 14.29 -2.10
N VAL A 159 4.20 15.24 -2.62
CA VAL A 159 4.87 15.14 -3.92
C VAL A 159 6.37 15.13 -3.65
N VAL A 160 7.08 14.14 -4.20
CA VAL A 160 8.53 13.99 -4.11
C VAL A 160 9.10 14.00 -5.53
N LEU A 161 9.91 15.00 -5.82
CA LEU A 161 10.63 15.08 -7.10
C LEU A 161 11.82 14.09 -7.10
N PRO A 162 12.34 13.71 -8.28
CA PRO A 162 13.53 12.85 -8.37
C PRO A 162 14.79 13.40 -7.66
N THR A 163 14.82 14.71 -7.38
CA THR A 163 15.87 15.36 -6.58
C THR A 163 15.74 15.11 -5.08
N GLY A 164 14.65 14.48 -4.63
CA GLY A 164 14.25 14.32 -3.23
C GLY A 164 13.54 15.54 -2.64
N GLU A 165 13.40 16.63 -3.40
CA GLU A 165 12.59 17.78 -2.98
C GLU A 165 11.14 17.34 -2.77
N THR A 166 10.64 17.64 -1.58
CA THR A 166 9.36 17.14 -1.10
C THR A 166 8.44 18.32 -0.81
N ARG A 167 7.20 18.26 -1.29
CA ARG A 167 6.14 19.18 -0.93
C ARG A 167 5.06 18.43 -0.19
N VAL A 168 4.68 18.92 0.99
CA VAL A 168 3.58 18.38 1.78
C VAL A 168 2.47 19.42 1.84
N THR A 169 1.25 19.06 1.42
CA THR A 169 0.09 19.94 1.38
C THR A 169 -1.03 19.36 2.24
N THR A 170 -1.66 20.17 3.09
CA THR A 170 -2.75 19.72 3.97
C THR A 170 -4.08 20.28 3.48
N PHE A 171 -5.07 19.39 3.31
CA PHE A 171 -6.44 19.75 2.91
C PHE A 171 -7.38 19.75 4.11
N GLU A 172 -7.24 18.77 5.02
CA GLU A 172 -8.00 18.68 6.27
C GLU A 172 -7.13 18.17 7.42
N GLY A 173 -7.46 18.56 8.65
CA GLY A 173 -6.73 18.17 9.86
C GLY A 173 -5.43 18.96 10.07
N LEU A 174 -4.35 18.28 10.48
CA LEU A 174 -3.05 18.89 10.74
C LEU A 174 -1.91 17.91 10.42
N VAL A 175 -0.97 18.31 9.57
CA VAL A 175 0.23 17.51 9.27
C VAL A 175 1.43 18.10 9.99
N GLU A 176 2.17 17.24 10.70
CA GLU A 176 3.47 17.57 11.26
C GLU A 176 4.55 17.15 10.28
N VAL A 177 5.45 18.05 9.89
CA VAL A 177 6.63 17.71 9.10
C VAL A 177 7.89 17.94 9.90
N THR A 178 8.79 16.97 9.88
CA THR A 178 10.08 17.05 10.58
C THR A 178 11.22 16.79 9.61
N ALA A 179 12.19 17.70 9.55
CA ALA A 179 13.44 17.56 8.82
C ALA A 179 14.57 18.25 9.56
N GLN A 180 15.78 17.69 9.52
CA GLN A 180 16.96 18.25 10.21
C GLN A 180 16.71 18.59 11.70
N GLY A 181 15.87 17.81 12.39
CA GLY A 181 15.51 18.02 13.80
C GLY A 181 14.62 19.22 14.08
N GLN A 182 14.09 19.88 13.04
CA GLN A 182 13.10 20.95 13.15
C GLN A 182 11.74 20.46 12.65
N THR A 183 10.69 20.94 13.32
CA THR A 183 9.32 20.49 13.11
C THR A 183 8.43 21.68 12.79
N GLU A 184 7.63 21.55 11.73
CA GLU A 184 6.63 22.53 11.32
C GLU A 184 5.24 21.89 11.26
N LEU A 185 4.22 22.68 11.60
CA LEU A 185 2.82 22.25 11.62
C LEU A 185 2.08 22.88 10.45
N ILE A 186 1.60 22.05 9.53
CA ILE A 186 0.92 22.49 8.30
C ILE A 186 -0.59 22.39 8.52
N GLN A 187 -1.23 23.56 8.55
CA GLN A 187 -2.68 23.69 8.67
C GLN A 187 -3.40 23.46 7.33
N PRO A 188 -4.72 23.21 7.33
CA PRO A 188 -5.51 23.09 6.11
C PRO A 188 -5.37 24.31 5.20
N GLY A 189 -5.16 24.09 3.90
CA GLY A 189 -4.94 25.14 2.91
C GLY A 189 -3.49 25.67 2.87
N TYR A 190 -2.56 25.05 3.61
CA TYR A 190 -1.14 25.38 3.59
C TYR A 190 -0.31 24.20 3.08
N PHE A 191 0.91 24.52 2.63
CA PHE A 191 1.94 23.55 2.29
C PHE A 191 3.29 23.95 2.92
N SER A 192 4.17 22.97 3.10
CA SER A 192 5.59 23.17 3.41
C SER A 192 6.45 22.45 2.37
N GLN A 193 7.64 22.99 2.11
CA GLN A 193 8.68 22.37 1.30
C GLN A 193 9.76 21.82 2.21
N LEU A 194 10.20 20.60 1.92
CA LEU A 194 11.33 19.95 2.54
C LEU A 194 12.37 19.72 1.44
N THR A 195 13.59 20.18 1.68
CA THR A 195 14.73 19.94 0.80
C THR A 195 15.73 19.06 1.55
N PRO A 196 16.29 18.01 0.91
CA PRO A 196 17.26 17.14 1.57
C PRO A 196 18.40 17.93 2.22
N GLY A 197 18.68 17.64 3.49
CA GLY A 197 19.72 18.34 4.26
C GLY A 197 19.32 19.70 4.82
N GLN A 198 18.08 20.17 4.62
CA GLN A 198 17.58 21.44 5.14
C GLN A 198 16.38 21.24 6.08
N PRO A 199 16.15 22.16 7.04
CA PRO A 199 14.91 22.14 7.82
C PRO A 199 13.68 22.43 6.94
N PRO A 200 12.47 22.09 7.41
CA PRO A 200 11.24 22.42 6.67
C PRO A 200 11.10 23.93 6.52
N THR A 201 10.54 24.38 5.39
CA THR A 201 10.17 25.80 5.27
C THR A 201 8.95 26.12 6.12
N GLU A 202 8.83 27.36 6.60
CA GLU A 202 7.58 27.83 7.21
C GLU A 202 6.37 27.54 6.29
N PRO A 203 5.23 27.08 6.85
CA PRO A 203 4.02 26.82 6.08
C PRO A 203 3.54 28.05 5.30
N ARG A 204 3.24 27.86 4.02
CA ARG A 204 2.75 28.91 3.10
C ARG A 204 1.42 28.48 2.49
N LEU A 205 0.58 29.44 2.09
CA LEU A 205 -0.72 29.14 1.49
C LEU A 205 -0.55 28.25 0.25
N ALA A 206 -1.24 27.12 0.24
CA ALA A 206 -1.33 26.26 -0.92
C ALA A 206 -2.06 27.00 -2.03
N PRO A 207 -1.56 26.97 -3.27
CA PRO A 207 -2.40 27.31 -4.42
C PRO A 207 -3.65 26.42 -4.33
N GLU A 208 -4.86 26.99 -4.35
CA GLU A 208 -6.06 26.15 -4.29
C GLU A 208 -6.05 25.18 -5.49
N ASP A 209 -6.46 23.91 -5.24
CA ASP A 209 -6.50 22.81 -6.21
C ASP A 209 -7.15 23.30 -7.51
N THR A 210 -6.33 23.67 -8.48
CA THR A 210 -6.83 24.12 -9.78
C THR A 210 -7.09 22.88 -10.62
N ARG A 211 -8.35 22.61 -10.93
CA ARG A 211 -8.73 21.44 -11.74
C ARG A 211 -9.36 21.91 -13.04
N LEU A 212 -8.94 21.32 -14.15
CA LEU A 212 -9.54 21.51 -15.47
C LEU A 212 -10.09 20.17 -15.95
N SER A 213 -11.38 20.12 -16.31
CA SER A 213 -12.02 18.97 -16.94
C SER A 213 -12.58 19.38 -18.29
N LEU A 214 -12.29 18.57 -19.31
CA LEU A 214 -12.74 18.74 -20.69
C LEU A 214 -13.58 17.52 -21.07
N GLN A 215 -14.85 17.73 -21.41
CA GLN A 215 -15.77 16.65 -21.79
C GLN A 215 -16.47 16.99 -23.09
N PHE A 216 -16.41 16.11 -24.08
CA PHE A 216 -17.23 16.23 -25.28
C PHE A 216 -18.62 15.66 -24.99
N VAL A 217 -19.65 16.48 -25.15
CA VAL A 217 -21.05 16.16 -24.87
C VAL A 217 -21.86 16.37 -26.14
N THR A 218 -22.53 15.33 -26.62
CA THR A 218 -23.42 15.41 -27.78
C THR A 218 -24.84 15.66 -27.31
N GLU A 219 -25.35 16.88 -27.54
CA GLU A 219 -26.71 17.25 -27.22
C GLU A 219 -27.47 17.60 -28.51
N SER A 220 -28.57 16.88 -28.77
CA SER A 220 -29.39 17.07 -29.99
C SER A 220 -28.61 16.94 -31.30
N GLY A 221 -27.61 16.06 -31.35
CA GLY A 221 -26.80 15.82 -32.55
C GLY A 221 -25.68 16.83 -32.79
N VAL A 222 -25.46 17.77 -31.86
CA VAL A 222 -24.33 18.72 -31.90
C VAL A 222 -23.34 18.34 -30.81
N GLU A 223 -22.08 18.14 -31.19
CA GLU A 223 -20.96 17.91 -30.26
C GLU A 223 -20.54 19.25 -29.62
N ARG A 224 -20.50 19.29 -28.29
CA ARG A 224 -20.10 20.46 -27.50
C ARG A 224 -18.94 20.08 -26.59
N LEU A 225 -17.99 20.99 -26.41
CA LEU A 225 -16.94 20.83 -25.41
C LEU A 225 -17.38 21.52 -24.10
N GLN A 226 -17.64 20.73 -23.06
CA GLN A 226 -17.85 21.20 -21.70
C GLN A 226 -16.49 21.36 -21.02
N VAL A 227 -16.18 22.59 -20.64
CA VAL A 227 -14.98 22.95 -19.86
C VAL A 227 -15.40 23.25 -18.43
N THR A 228 -14.91 22.48 -17.47
CA THR A 228 -15.13 22.74 -16.03
C THR A 228 -13.78 23.10 -15.41
N ALA A 229 -13.67 24.32 -14.89
CA ALA A 229 -12.49 24.77 -14.16
C ALA A 229 -12.85 25.01 -12.70
N ILE A 230 -12.13 24.39 -11.78
CA ILE A 230 -12.10 24.78 -10.36
C ILE A 230 -10.83 25.61 -10.21
N VAL A 231 -10.97 26.85 -9.79
CA VAL A 231 -9.87 27.81 -9.64
C VAL A 231 -10.01 28.55 -8.31
N PRO A 232 -8.90 29.01 -7.73
CA PRO A 232 -8.94 29.72 -6.47
C PRO A 232 -9.88 30.92 -6.48
N ALA A 233 -10.54 31.21 -5.35
CA ALA A 233 -11.45 32.37 -5.22
C ALA A 233 -10.77 33.74 -5.46
N ARG A 234 -9.43 33.77 -5.49
CA ARG A 234 -8.60 34.95 -5.80
C ARG A 234 -7.68 34.74 -7.01
N SER A 235 -8.14 33.99 -8.00
CA SER A 235 -7.45 33.79 -9.27
C SER A 235 -8.19 34.44 -10.43
N GLU A 236 -7.44 34.93 -11.42
CA GLU A 236 -7.97 35.35 -12.71
C GLU A 236 -7.88 34.19 -13.69
N VAL A 237 -8.97 33.90 -14.41
CA VAL A 237 -9.01 32.85 -15.43
C VAL A 237 -8.86 33.51 -16.78
N LEU A 238 -7.81 33.15 -17.51
CA LEU A 238 -7.61 33.67 -18.86
C LEU A 238 -7.97 32.58 -19.88
N LEU A 239 -8.96 32.85 -20.74
CA LEU A 239 -9.27 32.03 -21.91
C LEU A 239 -8.75 32.75 -23.16
N ASN A 240 -7.78 32.17 -23.88
CA ASN A 240 -7.12 32.82 -25.03
C ASN A 240 -6.54 34.22 -24.70
N GLN A 241 -5.93 34.37 -23.52
CA GLN A 241 -5.39 35.64 -23.01
C GLN A 241 -6.45 36.72 -22.73
N GLN A 242 -7.73 36.34 -22.66
CA GLN A 242 -8.82 37.22 -22.26
C GLN A 242 -9.36 36.80 -20.89
N PRO A 243 -9.60 37.74 -19.97
CA PRO A 243 -10.19 37.44 -18.66
C PRO A 243 -11.64 36.96 -18.74
#